data_AF-A0A7C6HUE9-F1
#
_entry.id   AF-A0A7C6HUE9-F1
#
_cell.length_a   1.000
_cell.length_b   1.000
_cell.length_c   1.000
_cell.angle_alpha   90.00
_cell.angle_beta   90.00
_cell.angle_gamma   90.00
#
_symmetry.space_group_name_H-M   'P 1'
#
loop_
_entity.id
_entity.type
_entity.pdbx_description
1 polymer ?
#
loop_
_entity_poly.entity_id
_entity_poly.type
_entity_poly.pdbx_seq_one_letter_code
_entity_poly.pdbx_strand_id
1 'polypeptide(L)'
;MIIAGFSGIGKTFFCNHVEGAKDFVCMPYKYLLPEIGSGEIEHEKLKADLSLEMNPEYPNNYINAILENMDKYKYLVIPSDSRVLAGLKDKHVPYILCFPEQKAKEEYRKRYLQRGNTEEFLDIFIGGWDYFMNSLRQDTYGARIVLDKGEYLLDVKEKIDEIIQASELPIRDNKVTGAINSYLIGSKIIDMFVLSKDSVGYCEGGLTIIFEKGNERGILVYGYYDLDEWITYLQIGNKVIHGRLGYFEYPYMVDKLIQEYHIGSNEI
;
A
#
# COMPACT_ATOMS: atom_id res chain seq x y z
N MET A 1 -3.09 -5.04 -12.50
CA MET A 1 -3.02 -4.74 -11.04
C MET A 1 -2.76 -6.02 -10.24
N ILE A 2 -1.89 -5.98 -9.23
CA ILE A 2 -1.64 -7.12 -8.33
C ILE A 2 -2.52 -6.99 -7.08
N ILE A 3 -3.20 -8.07 -6.72
CA ILE A 3 -4.02 -8.17 -5.49
C ILE A 3 -3.44 -9.27 -4.61
N ALA A 4 -2.83 -8.89 -3.49
CA ALA A 4 -2.33 -9.83 -2.50
C ALA A 4 -3.44 -10.18 -1.49
N GLY A 5 -3.95 -11.41 -1.56
CA GLY A 5 -5.08 -11.85 -0.77
C GLY A 5 -4.74 -12.88 0.30
N PHE A 6 -5.19 -12.65 1.54
CA PHE A 6 -5.10 -13.63 2.63
C PHE A 6 -5.84 -14.95 2.31
N SER A 7 -5.49 -16.03 3.00
CA SER A 7 -6.16 -17.33 2.81
C SER A 7 -7.64 -17.26 3.22
N GLY A 8 -8.54 -17.85 2.45
CA GLY A 8 -9.98 -17.91 2.79
C GLY A 8 -10.82 -16.69 2.41
N ILE A 9 -10.23 -15.64 1.81
CA ILE A 9 -10.98 -14.44 1.38
C ILE A 9 -11.80 -14.64 0.09
N GLY A 10 -11.72 -15.81 -0.56
CA GLY A 10 -12.45 -16.08 -1.81
C GLY A 10 -11.71 -15.73 -3.11
N LYS A 11 -10.37 -15.75 -3.14
CA LYS A 11 -9.55 -15.48 -4.35
C LYS A 11 -10.00 -16.26 -5.60
N THR A 12 -10.07 -17.59 -5.51
CA THR A 12 -10.46 -18.44 -6.64
C THR A 12 -11.88 -18.12 -7.12
N PHE A 13 -12.80 -17.88 -6.19
CA PHE A 13 -14.17 -17.49 -6.52
C PHE A 13 -14.20 -16.15 -7.26
N PHE A 14 -13.46 -15.14 -6.78
CA PHE A 14 -13.29 -13.86 -7.46
C PHE A 14 -12.78 -14.05 -8.89
N CYS A 15 -11.71 -14.82 -9.08
CA CYS A 15 -11.12 -15.01 -10.41
C CYS A 15 -12.03 -15.74 -11.40
N ASN A 16 -12.92 -16.61 -10.91
CA ASN A 16 -13.91 -17.29 -11.75
C ASN A 16 -15.11 -16.40 -12.14
N HIS A 17 -15.34 -15.30 -11.42
CA HIS A 17 -16.50 -14.43 -11.62
C HIS A 17 -16.14 -13.03 -12.16
N VAL A 18 -14.85 -12.71 -12.26
CA VAL A 18 -14.37 -11.41 -12.72
C VAL A 18 -13.53 -11.57 -13.97
N GLU A 19 -13.97 -10.95 -15.06
CA GLU A 19 -13.26 -10.98 -16.33
C GLU A 19 -11.85 -10.36 -16.21
N GLY A 20 -10.87 -11.02 -16.84
CA GLY A 20 -9.47 -10.59 -16.80
C GLY A 20 -8.77 -10.80 -15.45
N ALA A 21 -9.40 -11.52 -14.51
CA ALA A 21 -8.77 -11.91 -13.26
C ALA A 21 -8.11 -13.30 -13.36
N LYS A 22 -6.93 -13.46 -12.75
CA LYS A 22 -6.21 -14.74 -12.66
C LYS A 22 -5.84 -15.05 -11.22
N ASP A 23 -6.28 -16.21 -10.72
CA ASP A 23 -5.79 -16.77 -9.47
C ASP A 23 -4.40 -17.37 -9.73
N PHE A 24 -3.37 -16.66 -9.32
CA PHE A 24 -1.98 -17.01 -9.60
C PHE A 24 -1.41 -17.72 -8.37
N VAL A 25 -1.71 -19.01 -8.25
CA VAL A 25 -1.33 -19.80 -7.07
C VAL A 25 0.19 -19.98 -6.95
N CYS A 26 0.71 -19.90 -5.72
CA CYS A 26 2.15 -20.04 -5.46
C CYS A 26 2.62 -21.50 -5.32
N MET A 27 1.73 -22.48 -5.15
CA MET A 27 2.08 -23.87 -4.83
C MET A 27 3.10 -24.48 -5.80
N PRO A 28 2.95 -24.37 -7.13
CA PRO A 28 3.91 -24.93 -8.09
C PRO A 28 5.30 -24.29 -8.05
N TYR A 29 5.41 -23.08 -7.47
CA TYR A 29 6.67 -22.36 -7.34
C TYR A 29 7.30 -22.57 -5.96
N LYS A 30 6.46 -22.79 -4.94
CA LYS A 30 6.86 -22.87 -3.54
C LYS A 30 7.38 -24.25 -3.15
N TYR A 31 6.84 -25.31 -3.74
CA TYR A 31 7.19 -26.68 -3.41
C TYR A 31 7.57 -27.47 -4.67
N LEU A 32 8.45 -28.45 -4.50
CA LEU A 32 8.69 -29.48 -5.49
C LEU A 32 7.54 -30.48 -5.42
N LEU A 33 6.58 -30.35 -6.34
CA LEU A 33 5.36 -31.16 -6.32
C LEU A 33 5.58 -32.52 -6.99
N PRO A 34 5.07 -33.62 -6.42
CA PRO A 34 5.07 -34.93 -7.09
C PRO A 34 4.20 -34.88 -8.36
N GLU A 35 4.56 -35.66 -9.38
CA GLU A 35 3.88 -35.67 -10.71
C GLU A 35 2.40 -36.11 -10.69
N ILE A 36 1.83 -36.44 -9.53
CA ILE A 36 0.50 -37.04 -9.40
C ILE A 36 -0.55 -35.95 -9.19
N GLY A 37 -1.31 -35.64 -10.24
CA GLY A 37 -2.63 -34.99 -10.17
C GLY A 37 -2.62 -33.46 -10.22
N SER A 38 -2.63 -32.91 -11.44
CA SER A 38 -2.62 -31.47 -11.75
C SER A 38 -3.97 -30.76 -11.52
N GLY A 39 -4.65 -31.03 -10.41
CA GLY A 39 -5.96 -30.44 -10.08
C GLY A 39 -5.87 -29.38 -8.98
N GLU A 40 -6.57 -28.25 -9.13
CA GLU A 40 -6.64 -27.19 -8.10
C GLU A 40 -7.12 -27.70 -6.72
N ILE A 41 -8.03 -28.68 -6.72
CA ILE A 41 -8.55 -29.33 -5.50
C ILE A 41 -7.45 -30.11 -4.76
N GLU A 42 -6.56 -30.78 -5.49
CA GLU A 42 -5.46 -31.55 -4.90
C GLU A 42 -4.39 -30.60 -4.35
N HIS A 43 -4.10 -29.50 -5.04
CA HIS A 43 -3.19 -28.47 -4.53
C HIS A 43 -3.69 -27.78 -3.26
N GLU A 44 -5.01 -27.61 -3.09
CA GLU A 44 -5.57 -27.02 -1.85
C GLU A 44 -5.39 -27.94 -0.64
N LYS A 45 -5.55 -29.25 -0.83
CA LYS A 45 -5.34 -30.26 0.23
C LYS A 45 -3.87 -30.41 0.60
N LEU A 46 -2.98 -30.20 -0.36
CA LEU A 46 -1.53 -30.24 -0.16
C LEU A 46 -0.97 -28.98 0.54
N LYS A 47 -1.79 -27.93 0.70
CA LYS A 47 -1.34 -26.75 1.47
C LYS A 47 -1.10 -27.15 2.91
N ALA A 48 0.04 -26.72 3.46
CA ALA A 48 0.49 -27.07 4.82
C ALA A 48 0.92 -28.52 5.02
N ASP A 49 1.06 -29.32 3.95
CA ASP A 49 1.72 -30.62 4.05
C ASP A 49 3.23 -30.41 4.32
N LEU A 50 3.67 -30.77 5.52
CA LEU A 50 5.05 -30.62 5.99
C LEU A 50 6.02 -31.58 5.31
N SER A 51 5.52 -32.59 4.57
CA SER A 51 6.36 -33.53 3.82
C SER A 51 6.83 -32.97 2.48
N LEU A 52 6.26 -31.85 2.01
CA LEU A 52 6.66 -31.23 0.75
C LEU A 52 8.00 -30.51 0.87
N GLU A 53 8.91 -30.86 -0.04
CA GLU A 53 10.20 -30.18 -0.15
C GLU A 53 10.01 -28.76 -0.71
N MET A 54 10.51 -27.76 0.03
CA MET A 54 10.45 -26.36 -0.40
C MET A 54 11.41 -26.14 -1.57
N ASN A 55 10.94 -25.47 -2.62
CA ASN A 55 11.76 -25.13 -3.76
C ASN A 55 12.84 -24.09 -3.33
N PRO A 56 14.14 -24.36 -3.56
CA PRO A 56 15.22 -23.45 -3.15
C PRO A 56 15.18 -22.08 -3.84
N GLU A 57 14.53 -21.99 -5.01
CA GLU A 57 14.39 -20.73 -5.75
C GLU A 57 13.24 -19.85 -5.22
N TYR A 58 12.43 -20.35 -4.29
CA TYR A 58 11.35 -19.59 -3.69
C TYR A 58 11.89 -18.56 -2.68
N PRO A 59 11.44 -17.28 -2.69
CA PRO A 59 10.30 -16.74 -3.46
C PRO A 59 10.65 -16.17 -4.83
N ASN A 60 11.92 -16.12 -5.23
CA ASN A 60 12.38 -15.38 -6.42
C ASN A 60 11.78 -15.91 -7.72
N ASN A 61 11.68 -17.24 -7.88
CA ASN A 61 11.04 -17.85 -9.04
C ASN A 61 9.58 -17.39 -9.23
N TYR A 62 8.84 -17.31 -8.13
CA TYR A 62 7.44 -16.90 -8.13
C TYR A 62 7.30 -15.39 -8.36
N ILE A 63 8.17 -14.57 -7.76
CA ILE A 63 8.20 -13.13 -8.00
C ILE A 63 8.47 -12.85 -9.48
N ASN A 64 9.48 -13.49 -10.10
CA ASN A 64 9.75 -13.33 -11.52
C ASN A 64 8.54 -13.73 -12.37
N ALA A 65 7.88 -14.84 -12.05
CA ALA A 65 6.67 -15.26 -12.73
C ALA A 65 5.50 -14.28 -12.54
N ILE A 66 5.37 -13.61 -11.38
CA ILE A 66 4.39 -12.53 -11.19
C ILE A 66 4.68 -11.39 -12.17
N LEU A 67 5.93 -10.93 -12.26
CA LEU A 67 6.32 -9.79 -13.12
C LEU A 67 6.09 -10.10 -14.60
N GLU A 68 6.39 -11.32 -15.04
CA GLU A 68 6.15 -11.75 -16.43
C GLU A 68 4.66 -11.85 -16.81
N ASN A 69 3.76 -11.83 -15.83
CA ASN A 69 2.32 -12.01 -16.04
C ASN A 69 1.48 -10.81 -15.61
N MET A 70 2.05 -9.79 -14.94
CA MET A 70 1.29 -8.67 -14.39
C MET A 70 0.58 -7.81 -15.44
N ASP A 71 1.11 -7.77 -16.67
CA ASP A 71 0.52 -7.03 -17.81
C ASP A 71 -0.45 -7.87 -18.65
N LYS A 72 -0.51 -9.20 -18.41
CA LYS A 72 -1.40 -10.11 -19.17
C LYS A 72 -2.81 -10.17 -18.60
N TYR A 73 -2.99 -9.72 -17.36
CA TYR A 73 -4.24 -9.83 -16.63
C TYR A 73 -4.59 -8.48 -16.00
N LYS A 74 -5.88 -8.13 -16.04
CA LYS A 74 -6.37 -6.94 -15.35
C LYS A 74 -6.14 -7.05 -13.85
N TYR A 75 -6.46 -8.22 -13.29
CA TYR A 75 -6.24 -8.54 -11.88
C TYR A 75 -5.40 -9.81 -11.75
N LEU A 76 -4.17 -9.68 -11.26
CA LEU A 76 -3.32 -10.81 -10.91
C LEU A 76 -3.43 -11.03 -9.39
N VAL A 77 -4.20 -12.04 -8.99
CA VAL A 77 -4.49 -12.32 -7.58
C VAL A 77 -3.47 -13.32 -7.05
N ILE A 78 -2.71 -12.92 -6.03
CA ILE A 78 -1.63 -13.70 -5.43
C ILE A 78 -1.91 -13.97 -3.94
N PRO A 79 -1.30 -14.97 -3.30
CA PRO A 79 -1.35 -15.10 -1.84
C PRO A 79 -0.50 -14.01 -1.17
N SER A 80 -0.93 -13.56 0.00
CA SER A 80 -0.19 -12.61 0.84
C SER A 80 0.98 -13.28 1.62
N ASP A 81 1.88 -14.01 0.93
CA ASP A 81 3.09 -14.58 1.56
C ASP A 81 4.12 -13.48 1.80
N SER A 82 4.57 -13.31 3.05
CA SER A 82 5.41 -12.17 3.45
C SER A 82 6.73 -12.08 2.68
N ARG A 83 7.31 -13.21 2.26
CA ARG A 83 8.56 -13.24 1.48
C ARG A 83 8.34 -12.73 0.05
N VAL A 84 7.19 -13.05 -0.53
CA VAL A 84 6.79 -12.56 -1.85
C VAL A 84 6.51 -11.06 -1.78
N LEU A 85 5.76 -10.61 -0.76
CA LEU A 85 5.48 -9.18 -0.56
C LEU A 85 6.77 -8.38 -0.36
N ALA A 86 7.73 -8.88 0.42
CA ALA A 86 9.04 -8.24 0.58
C ALA A 86 9.78 -8.09 -0.76
N GLY A 87 9.83 -9.15 -1.57
CA GLY A 87 10.48 -9.08 -2.88
C GLY A 87 9.77 -8.16 -3.90
N LEU A 88 8.44 -8.01 -3.80
CA LEU A 88 7.72 -7.01 -4.60
C LEU A 88 8.06 -5.58 -4.15
N LYS A 89 8.19 -5.33 -2.84
CA LYS A 89 8.63 -4.04 -2.29
C LYS A 89 10.03 -3.66 -2.77
N ASP A 90 10.96 -4.60 -2.68
CA ASP A 90 12.35 -4.39 -3.12
C ASP A 90 12.42 -4.02 -4.61
N LYS A 91 11.48 -4.53 -5.41
CA LYS A 91 11.35 -4.22 -6.84
C LYS A 91 10.44 -3.04 -7.14
N HIS A 92 9.95 -2.34 -6.12
CA HIS A 92 9.06 -1.19 -6.23
C HIS A 92 7.74 -1.50 -6.97
N VAL A 93 7.22 -2.71 -6.80
CA VAL A 93 5.99 -3.17 -7.47
C VAL A 93 4.79 -3.03 -6.53
N PRO A 94 3.85 -2.11 -6.81
CA PRO A 94 2.70 -1.88 -5.95
C PRO A 94 1.71 -3.05 -6.01
N TYR A 95 0.99 -3.25 -4.91
CA TYR A 95 -0.09 -4.22 -4.81
C TYR A 95 -1.20 -3.70 -3.88
N ILE A 96 -2.41 -4.23 -4.06
CA ILE A 96 -3.52 -4.04 -3.11
C ILE A 96 -3.53 -5.22 -2.15
N LEU A 97 -3.41 -4.96 -0.85
CA LEU A 97 -3.41 -5.98 0.19
C LEU A 97 -4.83 -6.17 0.75
N CYS A 98 -5.41 -7.34 0.53
CA CYS A 98 -6.76 -7.70 0.98
C CYS A 98 -6.69 -8.77 2.06
N PHE A 99 -7.19 -8.46 3.27
CA PHE A 99 -7.13 -9.37 4.41
C PHE A 99 -8.29 -9.13 5.39
N PRO A 100 -8.66 -10.12 6.22
CA PRO A 100 -9.77 -9.98 7.13
C PRO A 100 -9.51 -9.03 8.31
N GLU A 101 -10.58 -8.48 8.86
CA GLU A 101 -10.61 -7.83 10.17
C GLU A 101 -10.14 -8.78 11.29
N GLN A 102 -9.52 -8.24 12.35
CA GLN A 102 -8.99 -9.03 13.49
C GLN A 102 -10.02 -10.01 14.06
N LYS A 103 -11.26 -9.53 14.19
CA LYS A 103 -12.37 -10.23 14.87
C LYS A 103 -12.96 -11.38 14.06
N ALA A 104 -12.53 -11.58 12.81
CA ALA A 104 -13.08 -12.58 11.89
C ALA A 104 -12.49 -14.00 12.07
N LYS A 105 -11.65 -14.24 13.09
CA LYS A 105 -10.97 -15.53 13.34
C LYS A 105 -11.90 -16.74 13.25
N GLU A 106 -13.01 -16.71 14.00
CA GLU A 106 -13.97 -17.83 14.03
C GLU A 106 -14.72 -18.01 12.71
N GLU A 107 -14.95 -16.93 11.98
CA GLU A 107 -15.55 -17.02 10.65
C GLU A 107 -14.61 -17.72 9.67
N TYR A 108 -13.32 -17.36 9.67
CA TYR A 108 -12.33 -17.99 8.80
C TYR A 108 -12.05 -19.43 9.20
N ARG A 109 -12.07 -19.75 10.50
CA ARG A 109 -12.04 -21.15 10.98
C ARG A 109 -13.18 -21.97 10.35
N LYS A 110 -14.41 -21.45 10.36
CA LYS A 110 -15.57 -22.10 9.73
C LYS A 110 -15.40 -22.23 8.21
N ARG A 111 -14.92 -21.18 7.53
CA ARG A 111 -14.66 -21.20 6.08
C ARG A 111 -13.66 -22.32 5.72
N TYR A 112 -12.58 -22.47 6.47
CA TYR A 112 -11.57 -23.51 6.23
C TYR A 112 -12.12 -24.93 6.48
N LEU A 113 -12.86 -25.13 7.59
CA LEU A 113 -13.52 -26.40 7.87
C LEU A 113 -14.53 -26.80 6.79
N GLN A 114 -15.35 -25.85 6.33
CA GLN A 114 -16.33 -26.09 5.25
C GLN A 114 -15.68 -26.45 3.91
N ARG A 115 -14.45 -25.97 3.67
CA ARG A 115 -13.65 -26.32 2.49
C ARG A 115 -12.95 -27.67 2.60
N GLY A 116 -12.94 -28.28 3.79
CA GLY A 116 -12.22 -29.52 4.05
C GLY A 116 -10.71 -29.33 4.19
N ASN A 117 -10.24 -28.15 4.62
CA ASN A 117 -8.83 -27.95 4.96
C ASN A 117 -8.44 -28.81 6.18
N THR A 118 -7.18 -29.24 6.26
CA THR A 118 -6.68 -30.13 7.32
C THR A 118 -6.51 -29.41 8.66
N GLU A 119 -6.33 -30.17 9.74
CA GLU A 119 -6.04 -29.61 11.06
C GLU A 119 -4.70 -28.86 11.07
N GLU A 120 -3.68 -29.34 10.36
CA GLU A 120 -2.39 -28.65 10.22
C GLU A 120 -2.54 -27.28 9.56
N PHE A 121 -3.43 -27.19 8.57
CA PHE A 121 -3.76 -25.91 7.94
C PHE A 121 -4.45 -24.96 8.94
N LEU A 122 -5.37 -25.48 9.76
CA LEU A 122 -6.02 -24.68 10.81
C LEU A 122 -5.00 -24.23 11.87
N ASP A 123 -4.10 -25.10 12.30
CA ASP A 123 -3.06 -24.76 13.28
C ASP A 123 -2.16 -23.62 12.78
N ILE A 124 -1.79 -23.63 11.50
CA ILE A 124 -1.04 -22.53 10.90
C ILE A 124 -1.90 -21.26 10.86
N PHE A 125 -3.03 -21.28 10.15
CA PHE A 125 -3.74 -20.03 9.82
C PHE A 125 -4.60 -19.50 10.98
N ILE A 126 -5.22 -20.37 11.77
CA ILE A 126 -6.01 -19.99 12.94
C ILE A 126 -5.15 -19.91 14.20
N GLY A 127 -4.20 -20.83 14.40
CA GLY A 127 -3.24 -20.73 15.51
C GLY A 127 -2.36 -19.50 15.39
N GLY A 128 -1.87 -19.19 14.18
CA GLY A 128 -1.09 -17.99 13.86
C GLY A 128 -1.90 -16.71 13.59
N TRP A 129 -3.23 -16.73 13.76
CA TRP A 129 -4.13 -15.66 13.31
C TRP A 129 -3.70 -14.26 13.77
N ASP A 130 -3.47 -14.08 15.06
CA ASP A 130 -3.15 -12.76 15.63
C ASP A 130 -1.82 -12.22 15.09
N TYR A 131 -0.84 -13.11 14.90
CA TYR A 131 0.43 -12.76 14.28
C TYR A 131 0.25 -12.31 12.83
N PHE A 132 -0.47 -13.09 12.01
CA PHE A 132 -0.72 -12.73 10.61
C PHE A 132 -1.45 -11.41 10.49
N MET A 133 -2.53 -11.23 11.26
CA MET A 133 -3.33 -10.02 11.20
C MET A 133 -2.56 -8.77 11.66
N ASN A 134 -1.73 -8.89 12.69
CA ASN A 134 -0.85 -7.80 13.12
C ASN A 134 0.22 -7.48 12.07
N SER A 135 0.85 -8.51 11.48
CA SER A 135 1.85 -8.33 10.42
C SER A 135 1.26 -7.65 9.18
N LEU A 136 0.08 -8.08 8.73
CA LEU A 136 -0.62 -7.49 7.57
C LEU A 136 -1.07 -6.04 7.84
N ARG A 137 -1.47 -5.73 9.07
CA ARG A 137 -1.79 -4.34 9.49
C ARG A 137 -0.57 -3.41 9.51
N GLN A 138 0.62 -3.95 9.78
CA GLN A 138 1.86 -3.16 9.79
C GLN A 138 2.40 -2.91 8.38
N ASP A 139 1.97 -3.68 7.39
CA ASP A 139 2.35 -3.45 6.01
C ASP A 139 1.63 -2.21 5.44
N THR A 140 2.34 -1.10 5.29
CA THR A 140 1.80 0.16 4.74
C THR A 140 2.29 0.46 3.33
N TYR A 141 2.89 -0.53 2.64
CA TYR A 141 3.52 -0.28 1.35
C TYR A 141 2.52 -0.01 0.22
N GLY A 142 1.44 -0.78 0.18
CA GLY A 142 0.39 -0.67 -0.83
C GLY A 142 -0.96 -0.24 -0.24
N ALA A 143 -1.94 -0.03 -1.11
CA ALA A 143 -3.32 0.17 -0.67
C ALA A 143 -3.83 -1.08 0.07
N ARG A 144 -4.72 -0.88 1.03
CA ARG A 144 -5.23 -1.97 1.87
C ARG A 144 -6.74 -1.99 1.89
N ILE A 145 -7.30 -3.18 1.84
CA ILE A 145 -8.71 -3.43 2.05
C ILE A 145 -8.84 -4.46 3.17
N VAL A 146 -9.39 -4.00 4.29
CA VAL A 146 -9.74 -4.88 5.41
C VAL A 146 -11.16 -5.36 5.18
N LEU A 147 -11.35 -6.69 5.07
CA LEU A 147 -12.65 -7.29 4.83
C LEU A 147 -13.42 -7.38 6.16
N ASP A 148 -14.63 -6.85 6.15
CA ASP A 148 -15.57 -6.95 7.26
C ASP A 148 -16.17 -8.35 7.38
N LYS A 149 -16.94 -8.56 8.46
CA LYS A 149 -17.63 -9.82 8.72
C LYS A 149 -18.53 -10.19 7.54
N GLY A 150 -18.39 -11.41 7.03
CA GLY A 150 -19.17 -11.91 5.91
C GLY A 150 -18.66 -11.50 4.53
N GLU A 151 -17.71 -10.56 4.42
CA GLU A 151 -17.19 -10.13 3.13
C GLU A 151 -16.17 -11.12 2.55
N TYR A 152 -16.15 -11.19 1.23
CA TYR A 152 -15.19 -11.88 0.38
C TYR A 152 -14.56 -10.87 -0.59
N LEU A 153 -13.51 -11.30 -1.29
CA LEU A 153 -12.80 -10.45 -2.24
C LEU A 153 -13.71 -9.89 -3.34
N LEU A 154 -14.76 -10.62 -3.72
CA LEU A 154 -15.74 -10.17 -4.71
C LEU A 154 -16.60 -9.00 -4.20
N ASP A 155 -16.96 -9.02 -2.91
CA ASP A 155 -17.81 -7.97 -2.31
C ASP A 155 -17.11 -6.61 -2.27
N VAL A 156 -15.76 -6.61 -2.28
CA VAL A 156 -14.94 -5.40 -2.26
C VAL A 156 -14.37 -5.03 -3.64
N LYS A 157 -14.88 -5.63 -4.72
CA LYS A 157 -14.40 -5.37 -6.09
C LYS A 157 -14.52 -3.89 -6.48
N GLU A 158 -15.62 -3.24 -6.14
CA GLU A 158 -15.82 -1.81 -6.46
C GLU A 158 -14.73 -0.94 -5.80
N LYS A 159 -14.44 -1.19 -4.51
CA LYS A 159 -13.34 -0.51 -3.79
C LYS A 159 -11.97 -0.77 -4.46
N ILE A 160 -11.73 -1.98 -4.97
CA ILE A 160 -10.52 -2.32 -5.73
C ILE A 160 -10.43 -1.48 -7.00
N ASP A 161 -11.54 -1.39 -7.76
CA ASP A 161 -11.59 -0.64 -9.01
C ASP A 161 -11.42 0.87 -8.78
N GLU A 162 -11.99 1.42 -7.71
CA GLU A 162 -11.79 2.81 -7.29
C GLU A 162 -10.32 3.11 -6.99
N ILE A 163 -9.63 2.22 -6.26
CA ILE A 163 -8.19 2.35 -5.97
C ILE A 163 -7.39 2.32 -7.28
N ILE A 164 -7.70 1.40 -8.19
CA ILE A 164 -7.02 1.29 -9.48
C ILE A 164 -7.23 2.57 -10.28
N GLN A 165 -8.48 3.03 -10.42
CA GLN A 165 -8.80 4.27 -11.13
C GLN A 165 -8.08 5.46 -10.50
N ALA A 166 -8.04 5.58 -9.17
CA ALA A 166 -7.31 6.65 -8.49
C ALA A 166 -5.80 6.60 -8.75
N SER A 167 -5.23 5.40 -8.93
CA SER A 167 -3.81 5.22 -9.28
C SER A 167 -3.49 5.44 -10.76
N GLU A 168 -4.48 5.24 -11.64
CA GLU A 168 -4.38 5.40 -13.10
C GLU A 168 -4.79 6.79 -13.57
N LEU A 169 -5.51 7.55 -12.73
CA LEU A 169 -5.65 8.97 -12.94
C LEU A 169 -4.24 9.50 -13.18
N PRO A 170 -3.99 10.21 -14.29
CA PRO A 170 -2.72 10.91 -14.42
C PRO A 170 -2.53 11.62 -13.10
N ILE A 171 -1.34 11.51 -12.47
CA ILE A 171 -0.93 12.44 -11.41
C ILE A 171 -1.47 13.73 -11.93
N ARG A 172 -2.52 14.28 -11.28
CA ARG A 172 -3.15 15.46 -11.84
C ARG A 172 -1.95 16.36 -12.04
N ASP A 173 -1.78 16.87 -13.24
CA ASP A 173 -0.93 18.03 -13.44
C ASP A 173 -1.70 19.18 -12.74
N ASN A 174 -1.99 18.98 -11.45
CA ASN A 174 -2.30 19.96 -10.48
C ASN A 174 -1.10 20.84 -10.65
N LYS A 175 -1.35 22.04 -11.18
CA LYS A 175 -0.36 23.11 -11.30
C LYS A 175 0.52 23.19 -10.05
N VAL A 176 -0.04 22.79 -8.92
CA VAL A 176 0.54 22.60 -7.60
C VAL A 176 1.62 21.51 -7.57
N THR A 177 1.39 20.25 -7.97
CA THR A 177 2.42 19.19 -8.00
C THR A 177 3.56 19.53 -8.97
N GLY A 178 3.23 20.06 -10.15
CA GLY A 178 4.23 20.59 -11.09
C GLY A 178 5.03 21.75 -10.51
N ALA A 179 4.36 22.68 -9.80
CA ALA A 179 5.03 23.78 -9.10
C ALA A 179 5.91 23.26 -7.95
N ILE A 180 5.43 22.36 -7.10
CA ILE A 180 6.20 21.76 -6.00
C ILE A 180 7.46 21.10 -6.55
N ASN A 181 7.33 20.27 -7.59
CA ASN A 181 8.47 19.66 -8.26
C ASN A 181 9.44 20.71 -8.80
N SER A 182 8.94 21.80 -9.41
CA SER A 182 9.82 22.89 -9.89
C SER A 182 10.63 23.55 -8.78
N TYR A 183 10.11 23.57 -7.54
CA TYR A 183 10.79 24.14 -6.38
C TYR A 183 11.70 23.13 -5.68
N LEU A 184 11.28 21.88 -5.52
CA LEU A 184 12.02 20.87 -4.76
C LEU A 184 13.06 20.09 -5.57
N ILE A 185 12.95 20.03 -6.90
CA ILE A 185 13.97 19.36 -7.73
C ILE A 185 15.35 19.98 -7.47
N GLY A 186 16.32 19.11 -7.20
CA GLY A 186 17.70 19.49 -6.86
C GLY A 186 17.89 20.00 -5.43
N SER A 187 16.86 19.91 -4.58
CA SER A 187 16.94 20.29 -3.17
C SER A 187 17.18 19.07 -2.28
N LYS A 188 17.83 19.27 -1.14
CA LYS A 188 17.95 18.28 -0.06
C LYS A 188 16.81 18.49 0.92
N ILE A 189 16.02 17.44 1.19
CA ILE A 189 14.97 17.51 2.21
C ILE A 189 15.62 17.42 3.60
N ILE A 190 15.28 18.36 4.47
CA ILE A 190 15.79 18.47 5.85
C ILE A 190 14.78 17.89 6.82
N ASP A 191 13.50 18.22 6.64
CA ASP A 191 12.41 17.65 7.44
C ASP A 191 11.11 17.64 6.65
N MET A 192 10.20 16.73 7.01
CA MET A 192 8.90 16.59 6.39
C MET A 192 7.88 16.05 7.39
N PHE A 193 6.83 16.83 7.65
CA PHE A 193 5.80 16.48 8.62
C PHE A 193 4.43 17.05 8.24
N VAL A 194 3.37 16.52 8.84
CA VAL A 194 2.00 16.97 8.62
C VAL A 194 1.56 17.87 9.77
N LEU A 195 1.15 19.10 9.47
CA LEU A 195 0.43 19.96 10.40
C LEU A 195 -1.03 19.50 10.47
N SER A 196 -1.52 19.17 11.67
CA SER A 196 -2.88 18.64 11.87
C SER A 196 -3.95 19.75 11.86
N LYS A 197 -5.21 19.32 11.70
CA LYS A 197 -6.44 20.15 11.62
C LYS A 197 -6.55 21.24 12.69
N ASP A 198 -6.08 20.99 13.91
CA ASP A 198 -6.12 21.95 15.02
C ASP A 198 -5.14 23.12 14.87
N SER A 199 -4.18 23.00 13.95
CA SER A 199 -3.08 23.94 13.78
C SER A 199 -3.35 24.95 12.66
N VAL A 200 -4.06 24.57 11.60
CA VAL A 200 -4.10 25.34 10.33
C VAL A 200 -5.48 25.96 10.01
N GLY A 201 -6.49 25.77 10.86
CA GLY A 201 -7.77 26.50 10.83
C GLY A 201 -8.73 26.15 9.68
N TYR A 202 -8.22 25.80 8.49
CA TYR A 202 -9.02 25.50 7.29
C TYR A 202 -8.51 24.33 6.43
N CYS A 203 -7.39 23.69 6.80
CA CYS A 203 -6.88 22.49 6.13
C CYS A 203 -7.12 21.27 7.00
N GLU A 204 -7.56 20.15 6.42
CA GLU A 204 -7.65 18.87 7.16
C GLU A 204 -6.27 18.32 7.54
N GLY A 205 -5.25 18.70 6.75
CA GLY A 205 -3.84 18.57 7.06
C GLY A 205 -3.00 19.42 6.11
N GLY A 206 -1.80 19.79 6.53
CA GLY A 206 -0.83 20.49 5.69
C GLY A 206 0.52 19.77 5.67
N LEU A 207 0.92 19.19 4.53
CA LEU A 207 2.27 18.64 4.39
C LEU A 207 3.26 19.82 4.38
N THR A 208 4.13 19.85 5.38
CA THR A 208 5.20 20.83 5.50
C THR A 208 6.51 20.16 5.17
N ILE A 209 7.26 20.78 4.26
CA ILE A 209 8.56 20.30 3.79
C ILE A 209 9.58 21.40 4.04
N ILE A 210 10.62 21.08 4.81
CA ILE A 210 11.81 21.90 4.98
C ILE A 210 12.90 21.35 4.08
N PHE A 211 13.53 22.21 3.29
CA PHE A 211 14.51 21.79 2.29
C PHE A 211 15.66 22.79 2.17
N GLU A 212 16.79 22.34 1.63
CA GLU A 212 17.94 23.15 1.25
C GLU A 212 18.07 23.15 -0.28
N LYS A 213 18.13 24.33 -0.89
CA LYS A 213 18.36 24.51 -2.33
C LYS A 213 19.56 25.42 -2.55
N GLY A 214 20.68 24.85 -2.97
CA GLY A 214 21.95 25.56 -2.96
C GLY A 214 22.38 25.89 -1.53
N ASN A 215 22.65 27.17 -1.26
CA ASN A 215 23.03 27.66 0.07
C ASN A 215 21.87 28.39 0.77
N GLU A 216 20.62 28.00 0.50
CA GLU A 216 19.45 28.57 1.16
C GLU A 216 18.54 27.47 1.68
N ARG A 217 18.00 27.65 2.88
CA ARG A 217 16.88 26.86 3.38
C ARG A 217 15.56 27.40 2.87
N GLY A 218 14.59 26.52 2.69
CA GLY A 218 13.24 26.84 2.28
C GLY A 218 12.21 26.02 3.04
N ILE A 219 10.99 26.56 3.05
CA ILE A 219 9.80 25.91 3.60
C ILE A 219 8.72 25.91 2.53
N LEU A 220 8.08 24.77 2.36
CA LEU A 220 6.90 24.58 1.55
C LEU A 220 5.79 24.03 2.44
N VAL A 221 4.68 24.74 2.52
CA VAL A 221 3.45 24.27 3.17
C VAL A 221 2.44 23.98 2.07
N TYR A 222 2.07 22.72 1.96
CA TYR A 222 1.09 22.22 1.01
C TYR A 222 -0.21 21.89 1.74
N GLY A 223 -1.30 22.50 1.30
CA GLY A 223 -2.62 22.29 1.87
C GLY A 223 -3.44 21.37 0.97
N TYR A 224 -4.22 20.49 1.59
CA TYR A 224 -5.20 19.66 0.89
C TYR A 224 -6.53 19.64 1.66
N TYR A 225 -7.62 19.54 0.91
CA TYR A 225 -8.98 19.27 1.37
C TYR A 225 -9.58 18.17 0.49
N ASP A 226 -10.66 17.50 0.93
CA ASP A 226 -11.33 16.37 0.26
C ASP A 226 -11.49 16.46 -1.27
N LEU A 227 -11.47 17.67 -1.85
CA LEU A 227 -11.70 17.93 -3.28
C LEU A 227 -10.66 18.82 -3.97
N ASP A 228 -9.65 19.37 -3.26
CA ASP A 228 -8.69 20.32 -3.84
C ASP A 228 -7.34 20.36 -3.12
N GLU A 229 -6.29 20.74 -3.86
CA GLU A 229 -4.89 20.79 -3.41
C GLU A 229 -4.28 22.13 -3.80
N TRP A 230 -3.49 22.77 -2.93
CA TRP A 230 -2.80 24.02 -3.28
C TRP A 230 -1.51 24.26 -2.48
N ILE A 231 -0.56 24.98 -3.11
CA ILE A 231 0.58 25.55 -2.37
C ILE A 231 0.01 26.64 -1.48
N THR A 232 0.14 26.44 -0.19
CA THR A 232 -0.39 27.33 0.82
C THR A 232 0.65 28.39 1.19
N TYR A 233 1.91 27.97 1.32
CA TYR A 233 3.04 28.86 1.55
C TYR A 233 4.33 28.29 0.92
N LEU A 234 5.18 29.15 0.37
CA LEU A 234 6.51 28.78 -0.11
C LEU A 234 7.49 29.94 0.08
N GLN A 235 8.59 29.67 0.78
CA GLN A 235 9.71 30.58 0.96
C GLN A 235 11.03 29.85 0.70
N ILE A 236 11.98 30.55 0.06
CA ILE A 236 13.38 30.11 -0.08
C ILE A 236 14.26 31.30 0.34
N GLY A 237 15.13 31.07 1.32
CA GLY A 237 15.93 32.13 1.93
C GLY A 237 15.02 33.24 2.47
N ASN A 238 15.32 34.48 2.11
CA ASN A 238 14.52 35.65 2.48
C ASN A 238 13.37 35.95 1.50
N LYS A 239 13.17 35.12 0.47
CA LYS A 239 12.20 35.37 -0.60
C LYS A 239 10.98 34.48 -0.44
N VAL A 240 9.84 35.10 -0.15
CA VAL A 240 8.53 34.44 -0.26
C VAL A 240 8.14 34.34 -1.73
N ILE A 241 8.01 33.12 -2.23
CA ILE A 241 7.68 32.82 -3.63
C ILE A 241 6.17 32.67 -3.80
N HIS A 242 5.50 32.08 -2.81
CA HIS A 242 4.05 31.93 -2.80
C HIS A 242 3.52 32.15 -1.38
N GLY A 243 2.45 32.95 -1.25
CA GLY A 243 1.77 33.13 0.02
C GLY A 243 0.41 33.77 -0.19
N ARG A 244 -0.66 33.00 0.01
CA ARG A 244 -1.99 33.58 0.25
C ARG A 244 -2.13 33.85 1.75
N LEU A 245 -1.52 34.93 2.22
CA LEU A 245 -1.62 35.37 3.63
C LEU A 245 -3.06 35.69 4.07
N GLY A 246 -4.01 35.83 3.15
CA GLY A 246 -5.41 36.17 3.46
C GLY A 246 -6.30 35.01 3.98
N TYR A 247 -5.81 33.76 4.01
CA TYR A 247 -6.61 32.59 4.41
C TYR A 247 -6.05 31.82 5.62
N PHE A 248 -4.87 32.20 6.14
CA PHE A 248 -4.43 31.70 7.44
C PHE A 248 -4.93 32.61 8.54
N GLU A 249 -5.73 32.08 9.44
CA GLU A 249 -5.97 32.73 10.73
C GLU A 249 -4.72 32.70 11.64
N TYR A 250 -3.62 32.04 11.25
CA TYR A 250 -2.41 31.93 12.08
C TYR A 250 -1.06 32.02 11.31
N PRO A 251 -0.61 33.23 10.92
CA PRO A 251 0.76 33.50 10.44
C PRO A 251 1.87 33.01 11.39
N TYR A 252 1.57 32.96 12.70
CA TYR A 252 2.52 32.67 13.77
C TYR A 252 3.24 31.31 13.67
N MET A 253 2.59 30.26 13.15
CA MET A 253 3.24 28.95 13.08
C MET A 253 4.29 28.87 11.99
N VAL A 254 4.02 29.47 10.82
CA VAL A 254 4.99 29.53 9.74
C VAL A 254 6.18 30.37 10.18
N ASP A 255 5.94 31.49 10.87
CA ASP A 255 7.00 32.31 11.46
C ASP A 255 7.84 31.55 12.48
N LYS A 256 7.21 30.72 13.33
CA LYS A 256 7.92 29.85 14.29
C LYS A 256 8.81 28.83 13.58
N LEU A 257 8.30 28.18 12.53
CA LEU A 257 9.08 27.23 11.74
C LEU A 257 10.22 27.91 10.98
N ILE A 258 10.01 29.12 10.46
CA ILE A 258 11.06 29.93 9.84
C ILE A 258 12.19 30.21 10.84
N GLN A 259 11.84 30.56 12.09
CA GLN A 259 12.82 30.78 13.15
C GLN A 259 13.53 29.48 13.57
N GLU A 260 12.77 28.40 13.79
CA GLU A 260 13.29 27.10 14.24
C GLU A 260 14.25 26.47 13.22
N TYR A 261 13.92 26.57 11.93
CA TYR A 261 14.72 26.02 10.85
C TYR A 261 15.74 26.99 10.26
N HIS A 262 15.85 28.20 10.83
CA HIS A 262 16.81 29.23 10.38
C HIS A 262 16.63 29.56 8.88
N ILE A 263 15.38 29.75 8.45
CA ILE A 263 15.03 30.02 7.05
C ILE A 263 15.22 31.52 6.78
N GLY A 264 16.13 31.87 5.87
CA GLY A 264 16.43 33.27 5.53
C GLY A 264 17.55 33.91 6.37
N SER A 265 18.08 33.22 7.37
CA SER A 265 19.34 33.62 8.00
C SER A 265 20.54 33.30 7.10
N ASN A 266 21.54 34.17 7.08
CA ASN A 266 22.78 34.00 6.30
C ASN A 266 23.75 32.96 6.90
N GLU A 267 23.29 32.14 7.85
CA GLU A 267 24.08 31.09 8.49
C GLU A 267 23.39 29.74 8.21
N ILE A 268 24.04 28.91 7.38
CA ILE A 268 23.74 27.47 7.23
C ILE A 268 24.71 26.69 8.11
#